data_AF-A0A2W4SP70-F1
#
_entry.id   AF-A0A2W4SP70-F1
#
_cell.length_a   1.000
_cell.length_b   1.000
_cell.length_c   1.000
_cell.angle_alpha   90.00
_cell.angle_beta   90.00
_cell.angle_gamma   90.00
#
_symmetry.space_group_name_H-M   'P 1'
#
loop_
_entity.id
_entity.type
_entity.pdbx_description
1 polymer ?
#
loop_
_entity_poly.entity_id
_entity_poly.type
_entity_poly.pdbx_seq_one_letter_code
_entity_poly.pdbx_strand_id
1 'polypeptide(L)'
;MNVNHDPIKDTLFSPDLQRQYESSDKYRDHLLEQYKAYAESAQKISDRRNTANTFFLTINTALITILGYFKVQQTTSFEIGSHVIIALAGIAISYMWYLLIRSYKDINTAKLQVIHEIEKQLPIRPFDAEWEAVGRGADSKRYLPFTHIELYIPFVFIFLHVVVIVIALWGMPSTHAADKTSYRIGLGPWIGFGPLYLAKENGYFDEAGINVDLVVLTGLAERNSALKSGKVAALAAPVDYFVLAAGNNLVTTIVMAIDESVGGDGIVAKKDIKTVEELKGKKVAFQRGLPGEFFLRSLLRNHKVSINDMETLDMETSQAGAAFLAGRVDAAVVWEPWLTKAKEGGGGHVLVSTREYPDLIVDVLSFNKSVVSQHPEDVQKIVDAVFKAIEFCKQNPEKANQIMAPHFQVSTEKFAAILGGISFTDQRRNQVFFDPSHKEGTIFAVTEMASVIWQEAGAIRQPISPKSIISSDFIQ
;
A
#
# COMPACT_ATOMS: atom_id res chain seq x y z
N MET A 1 -65.14 -17.20 39.38
CA MET A 1 -63.90 -17.48 40.12
C MET A 1 -62.87 -17.95 39.10
N ASN A 2 -62.00 -17.05 38.61
CA ASN A 2 -60.84 -17.47 37.84
C ASN A 2 -59.80 -17.94 38.86
N VAL A 3 -59.65 -19.26 39.00
CA VAL A 3 -58.53 -19.83 39.75
C VAL A 3 -57.29 -19.53 38.93
N ASN A 4 -56.42 -18.65 39.42
CA ASN A 4 -55.10 -18.41 38.85
C ASN A 4 -54.33 -19.74 38.96
N HIS A 5 -54.24 -20.48 37.86
CA HIS A 5 -53.37 -21.65 37.77
C HIS A 5 -51.92 -21.17 37.75
N ASP A 6 -51.12 -21.65 38.70
CA ASP A 6 -49.68 -21.45 38.71
C ASP A 6 -49.06 -22.67 38.00
N PRO A 7 -48.68 -22.54 36.71
CA PRO A 7 -48.28 -23.68 35.89
C PRO A 7 -47.06 -24.41 36.45
N ILE A 8 -46.23 -23.75 37.26
CA ILE A 8 -45.09 -24.39 37.93
C ILE A 8 -45.60 -25.27 39.07
N LYS A 9 -46.43 -24.71 39.96
CA LYS A 9 -46.97 -25.45 41.11
C LYS A 9 -47.77 -26.68 40.69
N ASP A 10 -48.55 -26.56 39.61
CA ASP A 10 -49.43 -27.63 39.12
C ASP A 10 -48.68 -28.77 38.40
N THR A 11 -47.44 -28.52 37.95
CA THR A 11 -46.63 -29.52 37.22
C THR A 11 -45.44 -30.04 38.01
N LEU A 12 -44.98 -29.30 39.02
CA LEU A 12 -43.79 -29.63 39.81
C LEU A 12 -44.04 -30.78 40.78
N PHE A 13 -45.23 -30.83 41.40
CA PHE A 13 -45.58 -31.87 42.37
C PHE A 13 -46.66 -32.78 41.78
N SER A 14 -46.33 -34.06 41.57
CA SER A 14 -47.30 -35.06 41.16
C SER A 14 -48.24 -35.38 42.33
N PRO A 15 -49.55 -35.05 42.26
CA PRO A 15 -50.45 -35.21 43.40
C PRO A 15 -50.61 -36.66 43.86
N ASP A 16 -50.53 -37.61 42.91
CA ASP A 16 -50.67 -39.05 43.16
C ASP A 16 -49.46 -39.62 43.90
N LEU A 17 -48.25 -39.23 43.47
CA LEU A 17 -47.00 -39.64 44.11
C LEU A 17 -46.80 -38.94 45.45
N GLN A 18 -47.21 -37.68 45.57
CA GLN A 18 -47.02 -36.88 46.77
C GLN A 18 -47.74 -37.51 47.98
N ARG A 19 -49.02 -37.89 47.85
CA ARG A 19 -49.77 -38.53 48.95
C ARG A 19 -49.20 -39.88 49.37
N GLN A 20 -48.65 -40.64 48.41
CA GLN A 20 -48.08 -41.96 48.68
C GLN A 20 -46.68 -41.86 49.30
N TYR A 21 -45.90 -40.84 48.90
CA TYR A 21 -44.48 -40.73 49.19
C TYR A 21 -44.17 -39.82 50.39
N GLU A 22 -45.07 -38.89 50.74
CA GLU A 22 -44.92 -37.99 51.91
C GLU A 22 -44.80 -38.72 53.25
N SER A 23 -45.36 -39.93 53.36
CA SER A 23 -45.28 -40.75 54.58
C SER A 23 -43.98 -41.56 54.71
N SER A 24 -43.09 -41.50 53.71
CA SER A 24 -41.79 -42.19 53.72
C SER A 24 -40.76 -41.45 54.56
N ASP A 25 -40.02 -42.16 55.41
CA ASP A 25 -38.88 -41.61 56.16
C ASP A 25 -37.80 -41.00 55.24
N LYS A 26 -37.76 -41.40 53.96
CA LYS A 26 -36.82 -40.91 52.94
C LYS A 26 -37.30 -39.71 52.13
N TYR A 27 -38.53 -39.24 52.36
CA TYR A 27 -39.13 -38.16 51.57
C TYR A 27 -38.26 -36.89 51.57
N ARG A 28 -37.81 -36.47 52.75
CA ARG A 28 -36.98 -35.26 52.91
C ARG A 28 -35.60 -35.40 52.28
N ASP A 29 -34.98 -36.58 52.38
CA ASP A 29 -33.66 -36.83 51.80
C ASP A 29 -33.72 -36.77 50.27
N HIS A 30 -34.70 -37.42 49.65
CA HIS A 30 -34.87 -37.40 48.21
C HIS A 30 -35.26 -36.00 47.68
N LEU A 31 -36.11 -35.28 48.42
CA LEU A 31 -36.47 -33.90 48.09
C LEU A 31 -35.24 -32.99 48.12
N LEU A 32 -34.37 -33.15 49.12
CA LEU A 32 -33.11 -32.41 49.22
C LEU A 32 -32.12 -32.77 48.11
N GLU A 33 -32.03 -34.04 47.71
CA GLU A 33 -31.20 -34.46 46.56
C GLU A 33 -31.71 -33.87 45.24
N GLN A 34 -33.03 -33.90 45.01
CA GLN A 34 -33.65 -33.28 43.83
C GLN A 34 -33.44 -31.77 43.80
N TYR A 35 -33.57 -31.10 44.95
CA TYR A 35 -33.26 -29.68 45.10
C TYR A 35 -31.80 -29.39 44.75
N LYS A 36 -30.84 -30.14 45.30
CA LYS A 36 -29.40 -29.97 45.02
C LYS A 36 -29.10 -30.14 43.53
N ALA A 37 -29.61 -31.21 42.92
CA ALA A 37 -29.41 -31.48 41.49
C ALA A 37 -30.01 -30.36 40.62
N TYR A 38 -31.18 -29.84 40.99
CA TYR A 38 -31.83 -28.77 40.24
C TYR A 38 -31.12 -27.41 40.44
N ALA A 39 -30.70 -27.08 41.66
CA ALA A 39 -29.89 -25.90 41.95
C ALA A 39 -28.55 -25.92 41.20
N GLU A 40 -27.86 -27.07 41.17
CA GLU A 40 -26.64 -27.26 40.38
C GLU A 40 -26.92 -27.08 38.88
N SER A 41 -28.09 -27.53 38.40
CA SER A 41 -28.50 -27.30 37.00
C SER A 41 -28.70 -25.81 36.67
N ALA A 42 -29.18 -25.00 37.63
CA ALA A 42 -29.32 -23.56 37.46
C ALA A 42 -27.95 -22.86 37.42
N GLN A 43 -27.02 -23.28 38.29
CA GLN A 43 -25.64 -22.79 38.28
C GLN A 43 -24.96 -23.08 36.93
N LYS A 44 -25.10 -24.29 36.39
CA LYS A 44 -24.55 -24.68 35.08
C LYS A 44 -25.07 -23.80 33.93
N ILE A 45 -26.30 -23.31 33.99
CA ILE A 45 -26.83 -22.39 32.98
C ILE A 45 -26.19 -21.00 33.13
N SER A 46 -25.99 -20.53 34.36
CA SER A 46 -25.24 -19.29 34.61
C SER A 46 -23.79 -19.38 34.10
N ASP A 47 -23.11 -20.51 34.32
CA ASP A 47 -21.74 -20.72 33.83
C ASP A 47 -21.69 -20.73 32.30
N ARG A 48 -22.65 -21.40 31.64
CA ARG A 48 -22.78 -21.38 30.17
C ARG A 48 -23.02 -19.97 29.63
N ARG A 49 -23.82 -19.15 30.31
CA ARG A 49 -24.02 -17.73 29.95
C ARG A 49 -22.70 -16.96 30.02
N ASN A 50 -21.91 -17.16 31.07
CA ASN A 50 -20.60 -16.51 31.20
C ASN A 50 -19.63 -16.95 30.10
N THR A 51 -19.55 -18.24 29.79
CA THR A 51 -18.74 -18.75 28.67
C THR A 51 -19.18 -18.14 27.33
N ALA A 52 -20.49 -18.04 27.09
CA ALA A 52 -21.01 -17.40 25.88
C ALA A 52 -20.64 -15.91 25.81
N ASN A 53 -20.77 -15.17 26.92
CA ASN A 53 -20.35 -13.76 27.00
C ASN A 53 -18.86 -13.60 26.62
N THR A 54 -17.97 -14.41 27.19
CA THR A 54 -16.53 -14.36 26.86
C THR A 54 -16.26 -14.69 25.40
N PHE A 55 -16.95 -15.69 24.83
CA PHE A 55 -16.82 -16.06 23.42
C PHE A 55 -17.20 -14.91 22.48
N PHE A 56 -18.39 -14.31 22.67
CA PHE A 56 -18.86 -13.22 21.81
C PHE A 56 -18.05 -11.94 21.98
N LEU A 57 -17.58 -11.64 23.20
CA LEU A 57 -16.68 -10.51 23.45
C LEU A 57 -15.36 -10.68 22.69
N THR A 58 -14.79 -11.88 22.70
CA THR A 58 -13.53 -12.21 22.01
C THR A 58 -13.68 -12.02 20.50
N ILE A 59 -14.74 -12.57 19.90
CA ILE A 59 -14.97 -12.47 18.45
C ILE A 59 -15.19 -11.02 18.03
N ASN A 60 -16.03 -10.27 18.73
CA ASN A 60 -16.29 -8.87 18.37
C ASN A 60 -15.05 -7.99 18.54
N THR A 61 -14.23 -8.25 19.56
CA THR A 61 -12.95 -7.54 19.73
C THR A 61 -12.01 -7.83 18.57
N ALA A 62 -11.88 -9.09 18.15
CA ALA A 62 -11.06 -9.47 17.01
C ALA A 62 -11.53 -8.82 15.69
N LEU A 63 -12.84 -8.78 15.43
CA LEU A 63 -13.41 -8.11 14.24
C LEU A 63 -13.07 -6.61 14.22
N ILE A 64 -13.19 -5.93 15.36
CA ILE A 64 -12.82 -4.50 15.47
C ILE A 64 -11.31 -4.30 15.27
N THR A 65 -10.46 -5.18 15.82
CA THR A 65 -9.00 -5.12 15.61
C THR A 65 -8.63 -5.28 14.13
N ILE A 66 -9.27 -6.23 13.42
CA ILE A 66 -9.06 -6.43 11.99
C ILE A 66 -9.46 -5.17 11.21
N LEU A 67 -10.62 -4.59 11.50
CA LEU A 67 -11.06 -3.33 10.89
C LEU A 67 -10.09 -2.17 11.16
N GLY A 68 -9.51 -2.11 12.37
CA GLY A 68 -8.50 -1.10 12.72
C GLY A 68 -7.17 -1.26 11.99
N TYR A 69 -6.74 -2.50 11.73
CA TYR A 69 -5.49 -2.80 11.02
C TYR A 69 -5.53 -2.34 9.55
N PHE A 70 -6.63 -2.56 8.84
CA PHE A 70 -6.78 -2.16 7.45
C PHE A 70 -6.72 -0.64 7.25
N LYS A 71 -7.16 0.16 8.23
CA LYS A 71 -7.06 1.63 8.17
C LYS A 71 -5.61 2.16 8.17
N VAL A 72 -4.64 1.38 8.62
CA VAL A 72 -3.21 1.79 8.71
C VAL A 72 -2.48 1.60 7.37
N GLN A 73 -3.03 0.83 6.43
CA GLN A 73 -2.50 0.68 5.07
C GLN A 73 -3.39 1.48 4.10
N GLN A 74 -2.78 2.25 3.19
CA GLN A 74 -3.48 3.22 2.32
C GLN A 74 -4.66 2.61 1.54
N THR A 75 -5.80 3.30 1.60
CA THR A 75 -7.12 2.84 1.14
C THR A 75 -7.25 2.81 -0.38
N THR A 76 -7.43 1.62 -0.96
CA THR A 76 -7.94 1.43 -2.33
C THR A 76 -9.45 1.16 -2.31
N SER A 77 -10.13 1.44 -3.42
CA SER A 77 -11.60 1.30 -3.57
C SER A 77 -12.12 -0.14 -3.42
N PHE A 78 -11.25 -1.15 -3.57
CA PHE A 78 -11.59 -2.57 -3.37
C PHE A 78 -11.81 -2.94 -1.88
N GLU A 79 -11.32 -2.14 -0.93
CA GLU A 79 -11.41 -2.47 0.49
C GLU A 79 -12.70 -2.01 1.18
N ILE A 80 -13.45 -1.05 0.62
CA ILE A 80 -14.71 -0.58 1.25
C ILE A 80 -15.72 -1.73 1.38
N GLY A 81 -15.77 -2.62 0.37
CA GLY A 81 -16.65 -3.78 0.37
C GLY A 81 -16.32 -4.77 1.50
N SER A 82 -15.04 -5.02 1.78
CA SER A 82 -14.64 -5.93 2.85
C SER A 82 -14.95 -5.35 4.24
N HIS A 83 -14.79 -4.04 4.44
CA HIS A 83 -15.14 -3.36 5.70
C HIS A 83 -16.65 -3.45 6.00
N VAL A 84 -17.50 -3.24 4.98
CA VAL A 84 -18.95 -3.36 5.13
C VAL A 84 -19.36 -4.80 5.42
N ILE A 85 -18.78 -5.79 4.72
CA ILE A 85 -19.06 -7.22 4.96
C ILE A 85 -18.67 -7.64 6.38
N ILE A 86 -17.47 -7.25 6.84
CA ILE A 86 -17.00 -7.55 8.19
C ILE A 86 -17.90 -6.87 9.24
N ALA A 87 -18.32 -5.62 9.00
CA ALA A 87 -19.21 -4.92 9.91
C ALA A 87 -20.62 -5.54 9.98
N LEU A 88 -21.18 -5.98 8.85
CA LEU A 88 -22.44 -6.71 8.82
C LEU A 88 -22.37 -8.04 9.56
N ALA A 89 -21.25 -8.78 9.42
CA ALA A 89 -21.00 -9.99 10.19
C ALA A 89 -20.96 -9.71 11.69
N GLY A 90 -20.30 -8.62 12.11
CA GLY A 90 -20.26 -8.16 13.50
C GLY A 90 -21.64 -7.81 14.08
N ILE A 91 -22.51 -7.18 13.29
CA ILE A 91 -23.91 -6.90 13.67
C ILE A 91 -24.69 -8.21 13.86
N ALA A 92 -24.58 -9.16 12.92
CA ALA A 92 -25.27 -10.44 13.02
C ALA A 92 -24.80 -11.24 14.24
N ILE A 93 -23.49 -11.28 14.50
CA ILE A 93 -22.90 -11.94 15.67
C ILE A 93 -23.37 -11.31 16.97
N SER A 94 -23.41 -9.97 17.03
CA SER A 94 -23.92 -9.24 18.20
C SER A 94 -25.41 -9.47 18.42
N TYR A 95 -26.21 -9.57 17.36
CA TYR A 95 -27.63 -9.90 17.49
C TYR A 95 -27.84 -11.33 18.01
N MET A 96 -27.07 -12.31 17.52
CA MET A 96 -27.07 -13.68 18.05
C MET A 96 -26.67 -13.73 19.52
N TRP A 97 -25.68 -12.94 19.93
CA TRP A 97 -25.28 -12.80 21.32
C TRP A 97 -26.45 -12.34 22.20
N TYR A 98 -27.15 -11.27 21.80
CA TYR A 98 -28.34 -10.78 22.51
C TYR A 98 -29.42 -11.87 22.67
N LEU A 99 -29.75 -12.58 21.59
CA LEU A 99 -30.76 -13.65 21.63
C LEU A 99 -30.37 -14.75 22.61
N LEU A 100 -29.09 -15.12 22.67
CA LEU A 100 -28.60 -16.15 23.55
C LEU A 100 -28.64 -15.72 25.03
N ILE A 101 -28.25 -14.48 25.35
CA ILE A 101 -28.34 -13.95 26.72
C ILE A 101 -29.79 -13.83 27.18
N ARG A 102 -30.69 -13.42 26.29
CA ARG A 102 -32.13 -13.40 26.58
C ARG A 102 -32.65 -14.80 26.88
N SER A 103 -32.28 -15.80 26.08
CA SER A 103 -32.66 -17.20 26.32
C SER A 103 -32.17 -17.71 27.68
N TYR A 104 -30.92 -17.42 28.05
CA TYR A 104 -30.40 -17.79 29.36
C TYR A 104 -31.09 -17.07 30.52
N LYS A 105 -31.46 -15.79 30.34
CA LYS A 105 -32.24 -15.04 31.33
C LYS A 105 -33.59 -15.71 31.57
N ASP A 106 -34.32 -16.03 30.50
CA ASP A 106 -35.67 -16.58 30.58
C ASP A 106 -35.64 -17.96 31.26
N ILE A 107 -34.68 -18.82 30.89
CA ILE A 107 -34.49 -20.14 31.52
C ILE A 107 -34.08 -20.02 32.98
N ASN A 108 -33.14 -19.14 33.33
CA ASN A 108 -32.73 -18.96 34.72
C ASN A 108 -33.85 -18.41 35.60
N THR A 109 -34.67 -17.51 35.06
CA THR A 109 -35.85 -17.00 35.77
C THR A 109 -36.83 -18.12 36.08
N ALA A 110 -37.14 -18.97 35.09
CA ALA A 110 -38.02 -20.13 35.30
C ALA A 110 -37.44 -21.14 36.30
N LYS A 111 -36.11 -21.40 36.24
CA LYS A 111 -35.44 -22.28 37.19
C LYS A 111 -35.48 -21.74 38.62
N LEU A 112 -35.24 -20.45 38.82
CA LEU A 112 -35.33 -19.82 40.14
C LEU A 112 -36.75 -19.90 40.72
N GLN A 113 -37.78 -19.74 39.88
CA GLN A 113 -39.17 -19.93 40.31
C GLN A 113 -39.42 -21.37 40.79
N VAL A 114 -38.96 -22.38 40.05
CA VAL A 114 -39.05 -23.79 40.47
C VAL A 114 -38.30 -24.04 41.78
N ILE A 115 -37.09 -23.48 41.94
CA ILE A 115 -36.30 -23.56 43.17
C ILE A 115 -37.10 -22.99 44.35
N HIS A 116 -37.70 -21.81 44.21
CA HIS A 116 -38.50 -21.20 45.27
C HIS A 116 -39.72 -22.04 45.66
N GLU A 117 -40.35 -22.73 44.70
CA GLU A 117 -41.46 -23.65 44.98
C GLU A 117 -40.99 -24.91 45.72
N ILE A 118 -39.83 -25.48 45.36
CA ILE A 118 -39.23 -26.61 46.10
C ILE A 118 -38.87 -26.18 47.53
N GLU A 119 -38.32 -24.97 47.71
CA GLU A 119 -37.91 -24.46 49.02
C GLU A 119 -39.09 -24.33 50.01
N LYS A 120 -40.33 -24.14 49.54
CA LYS A 120 -41.50 -24.08 50.44
C LYS A 120 -41.70 -25.37 51.24
N GLN A 121 -41.14 -26.49 50.80
CA GLN A 121 -41.24 -27.79 51.47
C GLN A 121 -39.98 -28.14 52.29
N LEU A 122 -38.93 -27.31 52.24
CA LEU A 122 -37.68 -27.51 52.97
C LEU A 122 -37.67 -26.75 54.32
N PRO A 123 -36.88 -27.19 55.31
CA PRO A 123 -36.78 -26.50 56.61
C PRO A 123 -36.21 -25.08 56.53
N ILE A 124 -35.43 -24.78 55.49
CA ILE A 124 -34.82 -23.48 55.23
C ILE A 124 -34.98 -23.11 53.75
N ARG A 125 -35.04 -21.80 53.46
CA ARG A 125 -35.36 -21.24 52.13
C ARG A 125 -34.29 -20.22 51.69
N PRO A 126 -33.05 -20.68 51.43
CA PRO A 126 -31.92 -19.78 51.21
C PRO A 126 -32.11 -18.87 49.98
N PHE A 127 -32.58 -19.36 48.84
CA PHE A 127 -32.75 -18.52 47.64
C PHE A 127 -33.90 -17.50 47.80
N ASP A 128 -35.03 -17.89 48.42
CA ASP A 128 -36.12 -16.95 48.72
C ASP A 128 -35.67 -15.86 49.71
N ALA A 129 -34.85 -16.22 50.71
CA ALA A 129 -34.28 -15.27 51.65
C ALA A 129 -33.29 -14.29 50.98
N GLU A 130 -32.44 -14.77 50.07
CA GLU A 130 -31.56 -13.92 49.25
C GLU A 130 -32.37 -12.96 48.38
N TRP A 131 -33.43 -13.46 47.72
CA TRP A 131 -34.29 -12.65 46.86
C TRP A 131 -35.05 -11.57 47.65
N GLU A 132 -35.46 -11.87 48.88
CA GLU A 132 -36.05 -10.91 49.82
C GLU A 132 -35.04 -9.84 50.26
N ALA A 133 -33.81 -10.25 50.59
CA ALA A 133 -32.74 -9.33 51.02
C ALA A 133 -32.43 -8.27 49.95
N VAL A 134 -32.50 -8.66 48.67
CA VAL A 134 -32.32 -7.75 47.53
C VAL A 134 -33.60 -7.00 47.12
N GLY A 135 -34.68 -7.12 47.89
CA GLY A 135 -35.94 -6.39 47.68
C GLY A 135 -36.76 -6.87 46.48
N ARG A 136 -36.66 -8.15 46.11
CA ARG A 136 -37.40 -8.80 45.02
C ARG A 136 -37.36 -8.08 43.67
N GLY A 137 -36.30 -7.31 43.41
CA GLY A 137 -36.14 -6.51 42.19
C GLY A 137 -36.97 -5.21 42.15
N ALA A 138 -37.63 -4.83 43.25
CA ALA A 138 -38.40 -3.58 43.34
C ALA A 138 -37.52 -2.35 43.62
N ASP A 139 -36.31 -2.54 44.15
CA ASP A 139 -35.37 -1.47 44.51
C ASP A 139 -34.03 -1.63 43.76
N SER A 140 -33.84 -0.85 42.71
CA SER A 140 -32.61 -0.85 41.90
C SER A 140 -31.37 -0.34 42.66
N LYS A 141 -31.54 0.29 43.83
CA LYS A 141 -30.43 0.69 44.70
C LYS A 141 -29.89 -0.48 45.54
N ARG A 142 -30.70 -1.54 45.75
CA ARG A 142 -30.30 -2.73 46.53
C ARG A 142 -29.66 -3.80 45.67
N TYR A 143 -30.17 -3.99 44.46
CA TYR A 143 -29.60 -4.95 43.51
C TYR A 143 -29.95 -4.56 42.08
N LEU A 144 -28.91 -4.36 41.28
CA LEU A 144 -29.05 -4.21 39.83
C LEU A 144 -28.66 -5.55 39.20
N PRO A 145 -29.60 -6.32 38.63
CA PRO A 145 -29.27 -7.61 38.06
C PRO A 145 -28.27 -7.43 36.93
N PHE A 146 -27.12 -8.08 37.04
CA PHE A 146 -26.03 -7.98 36.07
C PHE A 146 -26.48 -8.31 34.64
N THR A 147 -27.49 -9.17 34.51
CA THR A 147 -28.14 -9.53 33.24
C THR A 147 -28.77 -8.35 32.50
N HIS A 148 -29.23 -7.31 33.19
CA HIS A 148 -29.70 -6.09 32.50
C HIS A 148 -28.55 -5.39 31.79
N ILE A 149 -27.39 -5.28 32.41
CA ILE A 149 -26.19 -4.70 31.79
C ILE A 149 -25.72 -5.59 30.64
N GLU A 150 -25.64 -6.90 30.85
CA GLU A 150 -25.22 -7.87 29.82
C GLU A 150 -26.09 -7.80 28.56
N LEU A 151 -27.39 -7.52 28.69
CA LEU A 151 -28.29 -7.38 27.55
C LEU A 151 -28.01 -6.13 26.70
N TYR A 152 -27.36 -5.09 27.25
CA TYR A 152 -27.01 -3.87 26.51
C TYR A 152 -25.67 -3.97 25.77
N ILE A 153 -24.75 -4.83 26.23
CA ILE A 153 -23.41 -4.96 25.62
C ILE A 153 -23.48 -5.28 24.12
N PRO A 154 -24.32 -6.22 23.64
CA PRO A 154 -24.42 -6.49 22.20
C PRO A 154 -24.89 -5.28 21.39
N PHE A 155 -25.76 -4.43 21.95
CA PHE A 155 -26.21 -3.21 21.26
C PHE A 155 -25.10 -2.16 21.13
N VAL A 156 -24.19 -2.09 22.10
CA VAL A 156 -22.99 -1.24 21.99
C VAL A 156 -22.14 -1.71 20.80
N PHE A 157 -21.93 -3.01 20.65
CA PHE A 157 -21.20 -3.54 19.50
C PHE A 157 -21.94 -3.34 18.18
N ILE A 158 -23.26 -3.52 18.13
CA ILE A 158 -24.07 -3.19 16.94
C ILE A 158 -23.85 -1.73 16.55
N PHE A 159 -23.94 -0.80 17.52
CA PHE A 159 -23.71 0.62 17.27
C PHE A 159 -22.30 0.90 16.72
N LEU A 160 -21.26 0.29 17.29
CA LEU A 160 -19.88 0.43 16.79
C LEU A 160 -19.74 -0.03 15.34
N HIS A 161 -20.33 -1.18 14.97
CA HIS A 161 -20.29 -1.67 13.59
C HIS A 161 -21.12 -0.79 12.64
N VAL A 162 -22.24 -0.23 13.08
CA VAL A 162 -23.01 0.75 12.30
C VAL A 162 -22.19 2.02 12.05
N VAL A 163 -21.47 2.52 13.05
CA VAL A 163 -20.56 3.66 12.88
C VAL A 163 -19.47 3.35 11.85
N VAL A 164 -18.89 2.15 11.86
CA VAL A 164 -17.94 1.72 10.82
C VAL A 164 -18.56 1.75 9.42
N ILE A 165 -19.79 1.25 9.27
CA ILE A 165 -20.51 1.30 7.99
C ILE A 165 -20.75 2.75 7.57
N VAL A 166 -21.21 3.62 8.47
CA VAL A 166 -21.45 5.04 8.18
C VAL A 166 -20.16 5.74 7.77
N ILE A 167 -19.04 5.49 8.44
CA ILE A 167 -17.73 6.05 8.07
C ILE A 167 -17.27 5.52 6.69
N ALA A 168 -17.43 4.22 6.43
CA ALA A 168 -17.10 3.61 5.15
C ALA A 168 -17.96 4.18 4.00
N LEU A 169 -19.23 4.49 4.27
CA LEU A 169 -20.15 5.08 3.30
C LEU A 169 -19.99 6.60 3.17
N TRP A 170 -19.64 7.32 4.24
CA TRP A 170 -19.32 8.76 4.20
C TRP A 170 -17.98 9.04 3.51
N GLY A 171 -17.06 8.08 3.54
CA GLY A 171 -15.84 8.09 2.75
C GLY A 171 -16.05 7.73 1.27
N MET A 172 -17.28 7.39 0.85
CA MET A 172 -17.59 7.30 -0.58
C MET A 172 -17.68 8.72 -1.13
N PRO A 173 -16.81 9.13 -2.08
CA PRO A 173 -17.02 10.37 -2.79
C PRO A 173 -18.39 10.30 -3.46
N SER A 174 -19.19 11.35 -3.26
CA SER A 174 -20.47 11.54 -3.93
C SER A 174 -20.32 11.17 -5.40
N THR A 175 -21.11 10.20 -5.85
CA THR A 175 -21.17 9.72 -7.22
C THR A 175 -21.72 10.82 -8.13
N HIS A 176 -20.86 11.79 -8.46
CA HIS A 176 -20.92 12.76 -9.56
C HIS A 176 -19.49 13.32 -9.83
N ALA A 177 -18.46 12.49 -9.67
CA ALA A 177 -17.19 12.71 -10.37
C ALA A 177 -17.29 11.94 -11.68
N ALA A 178 -17.11 12.61 -12.82
CA ALA A 178 -16.91 11.94 -14.09
C ALA A 178 -15.85 10.83 -13.90
N ASP A 179 -16.05 9.65 -14.50
CA ASP A 179 -15.06 8.56 -14.49
C ASP A 179 -13.71 9.14 -14.98
N LYS A 180 -12.82 9.45 -14.04
CA LYS A 180 -11.48 9.95 -14.37
C LYS A 180 -10.71 8.81 -15.02
N THR A 181 -10.21 9.03 -16.23
CA THR A 181 -9.34 8.06 -16.90
C THR A 181 -8.13 7.80 -16.00
N SER A 182 -7.85 6.53 -15.71
CA SER A 182 -6.77 6.12 -14.81
C SER A 182 -5.58 5.57 -15.58
N TYR A 183 -4.38 6.10 -15.35
CA TYR A 183 -3.14 5.65 -15.95
C TYR A 183 -2.11 5.25 -14.89
N ARG A 184 -1.45 4.12 -15.12
CA ARG A 184 -0.25 3.74 -14.37
C ARG A 184 0.99 4.14 -15.15
N ILE A 185 1.88 4.91 -14.53
CA ILE A 185 3.17 5.33 -15.11
C ILE A 185 4.29 4.66 -14.32
N GLY A 186 5.11 3.87 -15.01
CA GLY A 186 6.30 3.27 -14.40
C GLY A 186 7.46 4.27 -14.36
N LEU A 187 8.32 4.21 -13.35
CA LEU A 187 9.52 5.05 -13.25
C LEU A 187 10.63 4.37 -12.43
N GLY A 188 11.88 4.79 -12.60
CA GLY A 188 13.00 4.33 -11.76
C GLY A 188 13.13 5.13 -10.47
N PRO A 189 14.00 4.73 -9.52
CA PRO A 189 14.24 5.48 -8.28
C PRO A 189 15.12 6.74 -8.49
N TRP A 190 15.13 7.29 -9.71
CA TRP A 190 15.93 8.44 -10.10
C TRP A 190 15.25 9.74 -9.65
N ILE A 191 16.00 10.59 -8.96
CA ILE A 191 15.49 11.84 -8.36
C ILE A 191 14.97 12.82 -9.43
N GLY A 192 15.46 12.75 -10.66
CA GLY A 192 14.96 13.55 -11.79
C GLY A 192 13.48 13.31 -12.12
N PHE A 193 12.91 12.17 -11.71
CA PHE A 193 11.47 11.92 -11.84
C PHE A 193 10.60 12.58 -10.76
N GLY A 194 11.20 13.37 -9.86
CA GLY A 194 10.49 14.15 -8.84
C GLY A 194 9.28 14.95 -9.35
N PRO A 195 9.32 15.62 -10.51
CA PRO A 195 8.18 16.37 -11.03
C PRO A 195 6.91 15.52 -11.26
N LEU A 196 7.04 14.20 -11.54
CA LEU A 196 5.87 13.30 -11.63
C LEU A 196 5.19 13.14 -10.27
N TYR A 197 5.98 12.96 -9.21
CA TYR A 197 5.46 12.91 -7.84
C TYR A 197 4.85 14.27 -7.44
N LEU A 198 5.53 15.37 -7.76
CA LEU A 198 5.00 16.70 -7.46
C LEU A 198 3.68 16.97 -8.17
N ALA A 199 3.56 16.60 -9.45
CA ALA A 199 2.29 16.72 -10.20
C ALA A 199 1.16 15.91 -9.55
N LYS A 200 1.47 14.73 -8.99
CA LYS A 200 0.51 13.92 -8.24
C LYS A 200 0.12 14.57 -6.91
N GLU A 201 1.09 14.93 -6.08
CA GLU A 201 0.85 15.46 -4.72
C GLU A 201 0.19 16.85 -4.73
N ASN A 202 0.49 17.69 -5.72
CA ASN A 202 -0.18 18.97 -5.90
C ASN A 202 -1.53 18.85 -6.64
N GLY A 203 -1.96 17.65 -7.02
CA GLY A 203 -3.25 17.40 -7.66
C GLY A 203 -3.34 17.88 -9.12
N TYR A 204 -2.23 18.13 -9.81
CA TYR A 204 -2.25 18.63 -11.19
C TYR A 204 -2.83 17.61 -12.18
N PHE A 205 -2.62 16.32 -11.95
CA PHE A 205 -3.31 15.28 -12.72
C PHE A 205 -4.82 15.29 -12.44
N ASP A 206 -5.21 15.45 -11.17
CA ASP A 206 -6.60 15.47 -10.75
C ASP A 206 -7.37 16.69 -11.30
N GLU A 207 -6.73 17.85 -11.35
CA GLU A 207 -7.24 19.07 -11.99
C GLU A 207 -7.47 18.86 -13.49
N ALA A 208 -6.60 18.08 -14.14
CA ALA A 208 -6.74 17.71 -15.54
C ALA A 208 -7.78 16.58 -15.77
N GLY A 209 -8.41 16.07 -14.70
CA GLY A 209 -9.38 14.98 -14.78
C GLY A 209 -8.77 13.60 -14.99
N ILE A 210 -7.47 13.44 -14.75
CA ILE A 210 -6.72 12.20 -14.93
C ILE A 210 -6.28 11.67 -13.57
N ASN A 211 -6.53 10.38 -13.31
CA ASN A 211 -5.95 9.71 -12.14
C ASN A 211 -4.62 9.05 -12.55
N VAL A 212 -3.51 9.42 -11.89
CA VAL A 212 -2.18 8.86 -12.20
C VAL A 212 -1.62 8.11 -11.01
N ASP A 213 -1.27 6.85 -11.24
CA ASP A 213 -0.56 6.00 -10.31
C ASP A 213 0.88 5.76 -10.75
N LEU A 214 1.82 6.07 -9.86
CA LEU A 214 3.25 5.94 -10.11
C LEU A 214 3.74 4.60 -9.55
N VAL A 215 4.46 3.84 -10.37
CA VAL A 215 4.98 2.51 -10.01
C VAL A 215 6.49 2.49 -10.19
N VAL A 216 7.23 2.19 -9.11
CA VAL A 216 8.68 2.09 -9.19
C VAL A 216 9.08 0.76 -9.83
N LEU A 217 9.87 0.82 -10.90
CA LEU A 217 10.38 -0.33 -11.66
C LEU A 217 11.90 -0.18 -11.84
N THR A 218 12.69 -1.02 -11.17
CA THR A 218 14.15 -0.85 -11.11
C THR A 218 14.88 -1.61 -12.21
N GLY A 219 14.41 -2.81 -12.54
CA GLY A 219 15.11 -3.71 -13.47
C GLY A 219 14.60 -3.64 -14.91
N LEU A 220 15.48 -3.99 -15.86
CA LEU A 220 15.15 -4.05 -17.29
C LEU A 220 13.98 -5.00 -17.59
N ALA A 221 14.03 -6.23 -17.06
CA ALA A 221 13.00 -7.24 -17.30
C ALA A 221 11.64 -6.81 -16.74
N GLU A 222 11.64 -6.15 -15.58
CA GLU A 222 10.44 -5.65 -14.92
C GLU A 222 9.78 -4.53 -15.76
N ARG A 223 10.57 -3.53 -16.20
CA ARG A 223 10.11 -2.46 -17.09
C ARG A 223 9.53 -2.99 -18.38
N ASN A 224 10.26 -3.90 -19.05
CA ASN A 224 9.81 -4.51 -20.30
C ASN A 224 8.51 -5.31 -20.14
N SER A 225 8.39 -6.07 -19.06
CA SER A 225 7.18 -6.84 -18.76
C SER A 225 5.99 -5.92 -18.46
N ALA A 226 6.20 -4.85 -17.69
CA ALA A 226 5.15 -3.89 -17.36
C ALA A 226 4.62 -3.15 -18.58
N LEU A 227 5.50 -2.69 -19.48
CA LEU A 227 5.10 -2.07 -20.75
C LEU A 227 4.39 -3.06 -21.69
N LYS A 228 5.00 -4.24 -21.90
CA LYS A 228 4.48 -5.26 -22.83
C LYS A 228 3.10 -5.79 -22.41
N SER A 229 2.87 -5.93 -21.11
CA SER A 229 1.57 -6.38 -20.57
C SER A 229 0.51 -5.28 -20.50
N GLY A 230 0.87 -4.01 -20.76
CA GLY A 230 -0.01 -2.86 -20.52
C GLY A 230 -0.28 -2.61 -19.03
N LYS A 231 0.48 -3.23 -18.11
CA LYS A 231 0.39 -2.96 -16.67
C LYS A 231 0.68 -1.48 -16.39
N VAL A 232 1.61 -0.88 -17.14
CA VAL A 232 1.80 0.57 -17.19
C VAL A 232 1.48 1.09 -18.58
N ALA A 233 0.83 2.24 -18.64
CA ALA A 233 0.48 2.95 -19.87
C ALA A 233 1.67 3.76 -20.40
N ALA A 234 2.52 4.24 -19.51
CA ALA A 234 3.74 4.97 -19.80
C ALA A 234 4.89 4.54 -18.90
N LEU A 235 6.10 4.88 -19.31
CA LEU A 235 7.31 4.72 -18.53
C LEU A 235 8.11 6.03 -18.60
N ALA A 236 8.63 6.47 -17.45
CA ALA A 236 9.68 7.48 -17.37
C ALA A 236 11.04 6.79 -17.28
N ALA A 237 11.89 7.02 -18.27
CA ALA A 237 13.22 6.43 -18.38
C ALA A 237 14.09 7.25 -19.36
N PRO A 238 15.41 7.02 -19.40
CA PRO A 238 16.28 7.63 -20.39
C PRO A 238 15.95 7.22 -21.83
N VAL A 239 16.31 8.07 -22.79
CA VAL A 239 16.15 7.80 -24.23
C VAL A 239 16.78 6.47 -24.66
N ASP A 240 17.98 6.13 -24.16
CA ASP A 240 18.71 4.92 -24.56
C ASP A 240 17.94 3.61 -24.26
N TYR A 241 17.17 3.60 -23.17
CA TYR A 241 16.30 2.48 -22.82
C TYR A 241 15.23 2.26 -23.90
N PHE A 242 14.57 3.33 -24.36
CA PHE A 242 13.51 3.23 -25.36
C PHE A 242 14.04 2.81 -26.73
N VAL A 243 15.28 3.18 -27.06
CA VAL A 243 15.98 2.67 -28.24
C VAL A 243 16.25 1.17 -28.14
N LEU A 244 16.80 0.72 -27.01
CA LEU A 244 17.04 -0.70 -26.76
C LEU A 244 15.73 -1.51 -26.80
N ALA A 245 14.66 -1.00 -26.17
CA ALA A 245 13.35 -1.62 -26.16
C ALA A 245 12.75 -1.72 -27.57
N ALA A 246 12.83 -0.64 -28.37
CA ALA A 246 12.34 -0.63 -29.74
C ALA A 246 13.08 -1.65 -30.63
N GLY A 247 14.40 -1.77 -30.51
CA GLY A 247 15.18 -2.79 -31.21
C GLY A 247 14.89 -4.23 -30.78
N ASN A 248 14.21 -4.40 -29.64
CA ASN A 248 13.68 -5.66 -29.14
C ASN A 248 12.15 -5.78 -29.31
N ASN A 249 11.57 -5.04 -30.27
CA ASN A 249 10.16 -5.04 -30.65
C ASN A 249 9.18 -4.55 -29.57
N LEU A 250 9.67 -3.74 -28.63
CA LEU A 250 8.84 -3.03 -27.64
C LEU A 250 8.87 -1.54 -27.94
N VAL A 251 8.05 -1.13 -28.91
CA VAL A 251 8.06 0.24 -29.43
C VAL A 251 7.02 1.11 -28.69
N THR A 252 7.48 2.17 -28.06
CA THR A 252 6.67 3.21 -27.39
C THR A 252 6.88 4.55 -28.09
N THR A 253 6.16 5.59 -27.65
CA THR A 253 6.27 6.95 -28.17
C THR A 253 6.66 7.91 -27.05
N ILE A 254 7.87 8.46 -27.16
CA ILE A 254 8.42 9.55 -26.36
C ILE A 254 7.65 10.82 -26.70
N VAL A 255 7.10 11.46 -25.67
CA VAL A 255 6.25 12.66 -25.82
C VAL A 255 6.77 13.89 -25.09
N MET A 256 7.66 13.71 -24.10
CA MET A 256 8.35 14.82 -23.44
C MET A 256 9.66 14.39 -22.80
N ALA A 257 10.62 15.31 -22.69
CA ALA A 257 11.73 15.25 -21.76
C ALA A 257 11.29 15.80 -20.39
N ILE A 258 11.77 15.17 -19.32
CA ILE A 258 11.52 15.54 -17.93
C ILE A 258 12.76 16.24 -17.37
N ASP A 259 13.94 15.64 -17.56
CA ASP A 259 15.20 16.15 -17.06
C ASP A 259 16.41 15.70 -17.88
N GLU A 260 17.53 16.39 -17.64
CA GLU A 260 18.85 16.07 -18.15
C GLU A 260 19.81 15.84 -16.98
N SER A 261 20.63 14.79 -17.07
CA SER A 261 21.72 14.59 -16.13
C SER A 261 22.89 15.51 -16.50
N VAL A 262 23.23 16.45 -15.60
CA VAL A 262 24.31 17.46 -15.75
C VAL A 262 25.40 17.29 -14.69
N GLY A 263 25.73 16.03 -14.41
CA GLY A 263 26.64 15.58 -13.35
C GLY A 263 26.01 14.62 -12.34
N GLY A 264 24.75 14.23 -12.56
CA GLY A 264 24.01 13.29 -11.71
C GLY A 264 24.33 11.81 -11.96
N ASP A 265 24.95 11.49 -13.10
CA ASP A 265 25.44 10.17 -13.50
C ASP A 265 26.95 10.22 -13.74
N GLY A 266 27.65 9.12 -13.47
CA GLY A 266 29.09 9.07 -13.66
C GLY A 266 29.73 7.73 -13.36
N ILE A 267 31.05 7.70 -13.52
CA ILE A 267 31.89 6.57 -13.16
C ILE A 267 32.68 6.93 -11.91
N VAL A 268 32.53 6.15 -10.86
CA VAL A 268 33.38 6.21 -9.66
C VAL A 268 34.50 5.19 -9.81
N ALA A 269 35.72 5.58 -9.47
CA ALA A 269 36.89 4.71 -9.59
C ALA A 269 37.83 4.86 -8.40
N LYS A 270 38.60 3.80 -8.11
CA LYS A 270 39.68 3.84 -7.12
C LYS A 270 40.66 4.97 -7.44
N LYS A 271 41.29 5.52 -6.40
CA LYS A 271 42.14 6.72 -6.51
C LYS A 271 43.31 6.57 -7.48
N ASP A 272 43.80 5.38 -7.74
CA ASP A 272 44.90 5.10 -8.67
C ASP A 272 44.47 5.08 -10.15
N ILE A 273 43.17 5.01 -10.45
CA ILE A 273 42.63 5.03 -11.82
C ILE A 273 42.27 6.46 -12.20
N LYS A 274 43.05 7.10 -13.05
CA LYS A 274 42.93 8.53 -13.40
C LYS A 274 42.34 8.80 -14.77
N THR A 275 42.34 7.81 -15.66
CA THR A 275 41.79 7.97 -17.01
C THR A 275 40.89 6.80 -17.39
N VAL A 276 40.09 7.00 -18.43
CA VAL A 276 39.17 5.97 -18.95
C VAL A 276 39.94 4.76 -19.48
N GLU A 277 41.11 4.97 -20.07
CA GLU A 277 41.99 3.91 -20.59
C GLU A 277 42.51 3.00 -19.48
N GLU A 278 42.68 3.51 -18.26
CA GLU A 278 43.13 2.74 -17.10
C GLU A 278 42.04 1.80 -16.54
N LEU A 279 40.81 1.84 -17.07
CA LEU A 279 39.77 0.84 -16.80
C LEU A 279 40.08 -0.51 -17.46
N LYS A 280 41.01 -0.57 -18.42
CA LYS A 280 41.44 -1.84 -19.04
C LYS A 280 42.01 -2.79 -17.96
N GLY A 281 41.50 -4.01 -17.95
CA GLY A 281 41.83 -5.08 -17.01
C GLY A 281 41.23 -4.89 -15.62
N LYS A 282 40.40 -3.86 -15.39
CA LYS A 282 39.78 -3.57 -14.09
C LYS A 282 38.40 -4.19 -13.97
N LYS A 283 37.94 -4.38 -12.72
CA LYS A 283 36.58 -4.79 -12.38
C LYS A 283 35.65 -3.59 -12.42
N VAL A 284 34.73 -3.56 -13.37
CA VAL A 284 33.79 -2.44 -13.56
C VAL A 284 32.36 -2.94 -13.39
N ALA A 285 31.67 -2.43 -12.36
CA ALA A 285 30.26 -2.76 -12.10
C ALA A 285 29.31 -1.75 -12.73
N PHE A 286 28.26 -2.22 -13.38
CA PHE A 286 27.18 -1.39 -13.90
C PHE A 286 25.94 -2.25 -14.15
N GLN A 287 24.79 -1.62 -14.31
CA GLN A 287 23.55 -2.31 -14.63
C GLN A 287 23.36 -2.43 -16.13
N ARG A 288 23.20 -3.66 -16.64
CA ARG A 288 23.05 -3.90 -18.08
C ARG A 288 21.72 -3.42 -18.65
N GLY A 289 21.77 -2.90 -19.89
CA GLY A 289 20.62 -2.43 -20.67
C GLY A 289 19.90 -1.22 -20.07
N LEU A 290 20.61 -0.46 -19.25
CA LEU A 290 20.16 0.75 -18.56
C LEU A 290 21.20 1.87 -18.74
N PRO A 291 20.89 3.14 -18.38
CA PRO A 291 21.72 4.31 -18.73
C PRO A 291 23.19 4.18 -18.35
N GLY A 292 23.53 3.47 -17.26
CA GLY A 292 24.92 3.26 -16.87
C GLY A 292 25.76 2.49 -17.91
N GLU A 293 25.19 1.47 -18.55
CA GLU A 293 25.88 0.77 -19.64
C GLU A 293 26.01 1.67 -20.87
N PHE A 294 24.95 2.40 -21.22
CA PHE A 294 24.96 3.34 -22.35
C PHE A 294 26.01 4.43 -22.16
N PHE A 295 26.05 5.05 -20.97
CA PHE A 295 27.02 6.07 -20.60
C PHE A 295 28.46 5.55 -20.71
N LEU A 296 28.73 4.38 -20.12
CA LEU A 296 30.04 3.75 -20.22
C LEU A 296 30.44 3.50 -21.67
N ARG A 297 29.57 2.87 -22.47
CA ARG A 297 29.89 2.59 -23.88
C ARG A 297 30.13 3.85 -24.69
N SER A 298 29.35 4.90 -24.46
CA SER A 298 29.51 6.21 -25.10
C SER A 298 30.89 6.80 -24.80
N LEU A 299 31.30 6.74 -23.54
CA LEU A 299 32.62 7.20 -23.09
C LEU A 299 33.74 6.36 -23.72
N LEU A 300 33.64 5.03 -23.67
CA LEU A 300 34.65 4.13 -24.21
C LEU A 300 34.84 4.28 -25.71
N ARG A 301 33.75 4.53 -26.45
CA ARG A 301 33.80 4.83 -27.89
C ARG A 301 34.64 6.08 -28.18
N ASN A 302 34.45 7.15 -27.42
CA ASN A 302 35.23 8.39 -27.55
C ASN A 302 36.72 8.18 -27.23
N HIS A 303 37.02 7.29 -26.27
CA HIS A 303 38.39 6.95 -25.87
C HIS A 303 39.01 5.78 -26.66
N LYS A 304 38.29 5.21 -27.63
CA LYS A 304 38.72 4.02 -28.42
C LYS A 304 39.13 2.84 -27.53
N VAL A 305 38.42 2.66 -26.42
CA VAL A 305 38.59 1.53 -25.49
C VAL A 305 37.47 0.51 -25.74
N SER A 306 37.79 -0.78 -25.73
CA SER A 306 36.76 -1.81 -25.83
C SER A 306 36.21 -2.14 -24.46
N ILE A 307 34.89 -2.32 -24.33
CA ILE A 307 34.29 -2.83 -23.10
C ILE A 307 34.78 -4.26 -22.77
N ASN A 308 35.22 -5.00 -23.79
CA ASN A 308 35.79 -6.35 -23.63
C ASN A 308 37.21 -6.33 -23.05
N ASP A 309 37.84 -5.15 -22.95
CA ASP A 309 39.14 -5.00 -22.29
C ASP A 309 39.00 -4.96 -20.76
N MET A 310 37.79 -5.16 -20.19
CA MET A 310 37.50 -5.04 -18.75
C MET A 310 36.82 -6.29 -18.20
N GLU A 311 36.90 -6.49 -16.88
CA GLU A 311 36.06 -7.47 -16.18
C GLU A 311 34.74 -6.79 -15.77
N THR A 312 33.68 -7.01 -16.55
CA THR A 312 32.37 -6.38 -16.28
C THR A 312 31.52 -7.21 -15.31
N LEU A 313 30.87 -6.54 -14.36
CA LEU A 313 29.99 -7.15 -13.36
C LEU A 313 28.60 -6.51 -13.46
N ASP A 314 27.60 -7.31 -13.85
CA ASP A 314 26.21 -6.88 -13.95
C ASP A 314 25.54 -6.91 -12.58
N MET A 315 25.05 -5.76 -12.13
CA MET A 315 24.26 -5.63 -10.90
C MET A 315 23.45 -4.34 -10.91
N GLU A 316 22.40 -4.27 -10.10
CA GLU A 316 21.61 -3.05 -9.93
C GLU A 316 22.51 -1.87 -9.51
N THR A 317 22.19 -0.67 -9.96
CA THR A 317 23.07 0.50 -9.78
C THR A 317 23.38 0.80 -8.30
N SER A 318 22.41 0.57 -7.41
CA SER A 318 22.62 0.69 -5.96
C SER A 318 23.59 -0.36 -5.41
N GLN A 319 23.57 -1.58 -5.96
CA GLN A 319 24.49 -2.65 -5.63
C GLN A 319 25.89 -2.35 -6.17
N ALA A 320 26.01 -1.77 -7.38
CA ALA A 320 27.27 -1.35 -7.96
C ALA A 320 27.97 -0.29 -7.10
N GLY A 321 27.23 0.74 -6.67
CA GLY A 321 27.75 1.76 -5.74
C GLY A 321 28.19 1.18 -4.40
N ALA A 322 27.39 0.26 -3.83
CA ALA A 322 27.75 -0.42 -2.58
C ALA A 322 28.98 -1.34 -2.73
N ALA A 323 29.10 -2.06 -3.85
CA ALA A 323 30.23 -2.92 -4.14
C ALA A 323 31.53 -2.12 -4.30
N PHE A 324 31.44 -0.94 -4.93
CA PHE A 324 32.56 -0.01 -5.04
C PHE A 324 33.02 0.50 -3.67
N LEU A 325 32.09 0.99 -2.84
CA LEU A 325 32.39 1.45 -1.48
C LEU A 325 33.00 0.35 -0.60
N ALA A 326 32.59 -0.90 -0.81
CA ALA A 326 33.14 -2.07 -0.13
C ALA A 326 34.49 -2.56 -0.71
N GLY A 327 35.04 -1.89 -1.73
CA GLY A 327 36.30 -2.27 -2.39
C GLY A 327 36.25 -3.56 -3.21
N ARG A 328 35.05 -4.07 -3.53
CA ARG A 328 34.86 -5.32 -4.28
C ARG A 328 35.08 -5.17 -5.78
N VAL A 329 34.97 -3.94 -6.28
CA VAL A 329 35.20 -3.57 -7.68
C VAL A 329 36.15 -2.37 -7.75
N ASP A 330 36.78 -2.18 -8.90
CA ASP A 330 37.75 -1.09 -9.12
C ASP A 330 37.07 0.19 -9.58
N ALA A 331 35.95 0.06 -10.30
CA ALA A 331 35.08 1.15 -10.70
C ALA A 331 33.61 0.71 -10.73
N ALA A 332 32.71 1.69 -10.64
CA ALA A 332 31.28 1.47 -10.84
C ALA A 332 30.65 2.63 -11.59
N VAL A 333 29.72 2.33 -12.51
CA VAL A 333 28.91 3.34 -13.19
C VAL A 333 27.62 3.52 -12.38
N VAL A 334 27.40 4.71 -11.87
CA VAL A 334 26.35 4.99 -10.90
C VAL A 334 25.78 6.39 -11.07
N TRP A 335 24.61 6.61 -10.49
CA TRP A 335 23.99 7.91 -10.34
C TRP A 335 23.83 8.28 -8.87
N GLU A 336 23.45 9.53 -8.61
CA GLU A 336 23.20 10.01 -7.25
C GLU A 336 22.14 9.17 -6.52
N PRO A 337 22.29 8.92 -5.20
CA PRO A 337 23.28 9.50 -4.28
C PRO A 337 24.64 8.78 -4.26
N TRP A 338 24.86 7.78 -5.12
CA TRP A 338 26.05 6.91 -5.02
C TRP A 338 27.33 7.60 -5.50
N LEU A 339 27.24 8.56 -6.43
CA LEU A 339 28.37 9.43 -6.80
C LEU A 339 28.88 10.22 -5.59
N THR A 340 27.98 10.93 -4.91
CA THR A 340 28.33 11.69 -3.71
C THR A 340 28.87 10.78 -2.61
N LYS A 341 28.19 9.66 -2.31
CA LYS A 341 28.68 8.69 -1.29
C LYS A 341 30.07 8.13 -1.62
N ALA A 342 30.34 7.82 -2.88
CA ALA A 342 31.65 7.31 -3.31
C ALA A 342 32.77 8.35 -3.14
N LYS A 343 32.47 9.62 -3.39
CA LYS A 343 33.39 10.74 -3.15
C LYS A 343 33.67 10.95 -1.65
N GLU A 344 32.62 10.87 -0.81
CA GLU A 344 32.72 11.05 0.64
C GLU A 344 33.40 9.87 1.35
N GLY A 345 33.22 8.64 0.85
CA GLY A 345 33.76 7.42 1.46
C GLY A 345 35.28 7.28 1.43
N GLY A 346 36.01 8.21 0.78
CA GLY A 346 37.46 8.36 0.86
C GLY A 346 38.30 7.31 0.09
N GLY A 347 37.71 6.19 -0.33
CA GLY A 347 38.37 5.11 -1.09
C GLY A 347 38.46 5.34 -2.60
N GLY A 348 37.80 6.38 -3.13
CA GLY A 348 37.68 6.62 -4.56
C GLY A 348 37.52 8.09 -4.93
N HIS A 349 37.16 8.32 -6.18
CA HIS A 349 36.77 9.61 -6.73
C HIS A 349 35.83 9.41 -7.93
N VAL A 350 35.16 10.49 -8.34
CA VAL A 350 34.46 10.54 -9.63
C VAL A 350 35.52 10.67 -10.72
N LEU A 351 35.60 9.67 -11.60
CA LEU A 351 36.51 9.63 -12.74
C LEU A 351 36.00 10.52 -13.87
N VAL A 352 34.72 10.35 -14.21
CA VAL A 352 33.98 11.09 -15.24
C VAL A 352 32.51 11.18 -14.80
N SER A 353 31.82 12.26 -15.17
CA SER A 353 30.40 12.47 -14.94
C SER A 353 29.69 12.99 -16.19
N THR A 354 28.37 13.04 -16.18
CA THR A 354 27.57 13.68 -17.24
C THR A 354 27.77 15.19 -17.33
N ARG A 355 28.50 15.82 -16.39
CA ARG A 355 28.91 17.23 -16.50
C ARG A 355 29.83 17.47 -17.69
N GLU A 356 30.66 16.49 -18.02
CA GLU A 356 31.55 16.53 -19.19
C GLU A 356 30.84 16.12 -20.49
N TYR A 357 29.62 15.55 -20.38
CA TYR A 357 28.83 15.01 -21.50
C TYR A 357 27.37 15.48 -21.39
N PRO A 358 27.11 16.80 -21.54
CA PRO A 358 25.75 17.32 -21.52
C PRO A 358 24.91 16.68 -22.63
N ASP A 359 23.59 16.68 -22.45
CA ASP A 359 22.60 16.09 -23.37
C ASP A 359 22.70 14.56 -23.57
N LEU A 360 23.65 13.85 -22.94
CA LEU A 360 23.83 12.42 -23.21
C LEU A 360 22.78 11.54 -22.51
N ILE A 361 22.49 11.83 -21.24
CA ILE A 361 21.45 11.15 -20.47
C ILE A 361 20.29 12.12 -20.30
N VAL A 362 19.26 11.91 -21.13
CA VAL A 362 18.01 12.66 -21.12
C VAL A 362 16.89 11.72 -20.72
N ASP A 363 16.23 12.04 -19.62
CA ASP A 363 15.11 11.32 -19.06
C ASP A 363 13.81 11.81 -19.68
N VAL A 364 13.02 10.87 -20.20
CA VAL A 364 11.81 11.17 -20.98
C VAL A 364 10.61 10.39 -20.49
N LEU A 365 9.41 10.90 -20.79
CA LEU A 365 8.16 10.17 -20.63
C LEU A 365 7.75 9.57 -21.98
N SER A 366 7.56 8.25 -22.00
CA SER A 366 7.15 7.52 -23.20
C SER A 366 5.92 6.66 -22.95
N PHE A 367 4.93 6.76 -23.84
CA PHE A 367 3.66 6.05 -23.75
C PHE A 367 3.61 4.85 -24.69
N ASN A 368 2.84 3.83 -24.31
CA ASN A 368 2.43 2.79 -25.24
C ASN A 368 1.74 3.41 -26.47
N LYS A 369 2.08 2.94 -27.67
CA LYS A 369 1.54 3.49 -28.93
C LYS A 369 0.02 3.50 -28.99
N SER A 370 -0.61 2.47 -28.43
CA SER A 370 -2.08 2.39 -28.34
C SER A 370 -2.65 3.58 -27.57
N VAL A 371 -2.05 3.94 -26.42
CA VAL A 371 -2.49 5.07 -25.60
C VAL A 371 -2.37 6.39 -26.35
N VAL A 372 -1.24 6.63 -27.01
CA VAL A 372 -1.04 7.84 -27.83
C VAL A 372 -2.06 7.92 -28.97
N SER A 373 -2.35 6.80 -29.63
CA SER A 373 -3.30 6.78 -30.76
C SER A 373 -4.77 6.86 -30.35
N GLN A 374 -5.14 6.28 -29.20
CA GLN A 374 -6.55 6.15 -28.77
C GLN A 374 -6.96 7.27 -27.81
N HIS A 375 -6.01 7.81 -27.05
CA HIS A 375 -6.25 8.81 -26.02
C HIS A 375 -5.23 9.97 -26.07
N PRO A 376 -5.01 10.61 -27.23
CA PRO A 376 -4.04 11.70 -27.36
C PRO A 376 -4.34 12.88 -26.43
N GLU A 377 -5.61 13.20 -26.19
CA GLU A 377 -5.99 14.29 -25.28
C GLU A 377 -5.57 14.01 -23.83
N ASP A 378 -5.64 12.75 -23.38
CA ASP A 378 -5.23 12.37 -22.03
C ASP A 378 -3.71 12.37 -21.90
N VAL A 379 -2.98 12.02 -22.97
CA VAL A 379 -1.52 12.19 -23.03
C VAL A 379 -1.14 13.67 -22.93
N GLN A 380 -1.81 14.56 -23.67
CA GLN A 380 -1.56 16.01 -23.59
C GLN A 380 -1.80 16.54 -22.17
N LYS A 381 -2.92 16.19 -21.54
CA LYS A 381 -3.24 16.58 -20.16
C LYS A 381 -2.17 16.14 -19.16
N ILE A 382 -1.63 14.93 -19.32
CA ILE A 382 -0.53 14.45 -18.47
C ILE A 382 0.74 15.27 -18.71
N VAL A 383 1.10 15.54 -19.97
CA VAL A 383 2.26 16.36 -20.31
C VAL A 383 2.14 17.78 -19.73
N ASP A 384 0.98 18.42 -19.88
CA ASP A 384 0.70 19.76 -19.33
C ASP A 384 0.82 19.78 -17.80
N ALA A 385 0.30 18.75 -17.12
CA ALA A 385 0.39 18.63 -15.67
C ALA A 385 1.86 18.46 -15.20
N VAL A 386 2.68 17.74 -15.95
CA VAL A 386 4.12 17.60 -15.64
C VAL A 386 4.86 18.92 -15.91
N PHE A 387 4.55 19.64 -16.98
CA PHE A 387 5.14 20.98 -17.19
C PHE A 387 4.76 21.96 -16.08
N LYS A 388 3.51 21.92 -15.62
CA LYS A 388 3.05 22.71 -14.47
C LYS A 388 3.85 22.36 -13.21
N ALA A 389 4.17 21.09 -12.99
CA ALA A 389 5.04 20.65 -11.89
C ALA A 389 6.48 21.14 -12.03
N ILE A 390 7.06 21.07 -13.23
CA ILE A 390 8.41 21.58 -13.51
C ILE A 390 8.49 23.09 -13.27
N GLU A 391 7.49 23.85 -13.72
CA GLU A 391 7.44 25.29 -13.46
C GLU A 391 7.29 25.59 -11.96
N PHE A 392 6.51 24.78 -11.23
CA PHE A 392 6.45 24.91 -9.77
C PHE A 392 7.81 24.64 -9.11
N CYS A 393 8.58 23.64 -9.56
CA CYS A 393 9.94 23.39 -9.08
C CYS A 393 10.84 24.61 -9.27
N LYS A 394 10.73 25.29 -10.42
CA LYS A 394 11.51 26.49 -10.76
C LYS A 394 11.13 27.70 -9.91
N GLN A 395 9.84 27.90 -9.66
CA GLN A 395 9.34 29.05 -8.89
C GLN A 395 9.45 28.87 -7.37
N ASN A 396 9.36 27.62 -6.89
CA ASN A 396 9.26 27.29 -5.46
C ASN A 396 10.21 26.13 -5.08
N PRO A 397 11.53 26.25 -5.30
CA PRO A 397 12.46 25.12 -5.19
C PRO A 397 12.45 24.47 -3.80
N GLU A 398 12.41 25.26 -2.73
CA GLU A 398 12.39 24.73 -1.35
C GLU A 398 11.14 23.89 -1.08
N LYS A 399 9.97 24.40 -1.44
CA LYS A 399 8.69 23.71 -1.25
C LYS A 399 8.57 22.49 -2.16
N ALA A 400 9.05 22.60 -3.40
CA ALA A 400 9.09 21.49 -4.33
C ALA A 400 9.96 20.35 -3.79
N ASN A 401 11.13 20.66 -3.25
CA ASN A 401 12.02 19.66 -2.64
C ASN A 401 11.41 18.99 -1.41
N GLN A 402 10.66 19.73 -0.58
CA GLN A 402 9.93 19.16 0.55
C GLN A 402 8.86 18.16 0.12
N ILE A 403 8.19 18.40 -1.02
CA ILE A 403 7.18 17.51 -1.58
C ILE A 403 7.84 16.28 -2.22
N MET A 404 8.91 16.47 -2.99
CA MET A 404 9.53 15.39 -3.77
C MET A 404 10.42 14.46 -2.95
N ALA A 405 11.22 14.98 -2.01
CA ALA A 405 12.24 14.22 -1.29
C ALA A 405 11.74 12.94 -0.57
N PRO A 406 10.57 12.94 0.11
CA PRO A 406 10.05 11.75 0.78
C PRO A 406 9.90 10.52 -0.13
N HIS A 407 9.60 10.71 -1.42
CA HIS A 407 9.43 9.61 -2.37
C HIS A 407 10.74 8.87 -2.70
N PHE A 408 11.89 9.48 -2.39
CA PHE A 408 13.23 8.94 -2.68
C PHE A 408 13.99 8.53 -1.40
N GLN A 409 13.34 8.56 -0.24
CA GLN A 409 13.92 8.17 1.06
C GLN A 409 15.21 8.95 1.42
N VAL A 410 15.29 10.22 1.01
CA VAL A 410 16.39 11.13 1.34
C VAL A 410 15.86 12.37 2.07
N SER A 411 16.70 13.04 2.86
CA SER A 411 16.30 14.31 3.48
C SER A 411 16.17 15.40 2.42
N THR A 412 15.36 16.42 2.69
CA THR A 412 15.18 17.56 1.79
C THR A 412 16.50 18.26 1.47
N GLU A 413 17.43 18.35 2.43
CA GLU A 413 18.75 18.96 2.22
C GLU A 413 19.59 18.12 1.26
N LYS A 414 19.61 16.80 1.44
CA LYS A 414 20.33 15.89 0.53
C LYS A 414 19.71 15.87 -0.86
N PHE A 415 18.38 15.88 -0.94
CA PHE A 415 17.65 15.96 -2.19
C PHE A 415 18.02 17.24 -2.96
N ALA A 416 18.00 18.39 -2.28
CA ALA A 416 18.38 19.67 -2.87
C ALA A 416 19.85 19.69 -3.34
N ALA A 417 20.76 19.07 -2.59
CA ALA A 417 22.16 18.96 -3.00
C ALA A 417 22.33 18.09 -4.26
N ILE A 418 21.62 16.97 -4.34
CA ILE A 418 21.66 16.05 -5.50
C ILE A 418 21.08 16.71 -6.75
N LEU A 419 20.02 17.51 -6.61
CA LEU A 419 19.44 18.25 -7.74
C LEU A 419 20.45 19.17 -8.45
N GLY A 420 21.57 19.54 -7.83
CA GLY A 420 22.64 20.29 -8.51
C GLY A 420 23.31 19.54 -9.67
N GLY A 421 23.08 18.23 -9.80
CA GLY A 421 23.48 17.39 -10.94
C GLY A 421 22.35 17.12 -11.95
N ILE A 422 21.19 17.75 -11.79
CA ILE A 422 19.98 17.51 -12.59
C ILE A 422 19.44 18.83 -13.13
N SER A 423 19.04 18.86 -14.40
CA SER A 423 18.38 20.02 -15.00
C SER A 423 17.00 19.62 -15.50
N PHE A 424 15.94 20.04 -14.79
CA PHE A 424 14.57 19.84 -15.27
C PHE A 424 14.32 20.60 -16.57
N THR A 425 13.64 19.97 -17.52
CA THR A 425 13.41 20.54 -18.85
C THR A 425 12.03 21.17 -18.93
N ASP A 426 11.96 22.50 -18.91
CA ASP A 426 10.70 23.23 -19.12
C ASP A 426 10.19 23.10 -20.57
N GLN A 427 8.99 23.64 -20.84
CA GLN A 427 8.36 23.57 -22.15
C GLN A 427 9.24 24.17 -23.25
N ARG A 428 9.95 25.27 -22.96
CA ARG A 428 10.87 25.90 -23.92
C ARG A 428 12.06 25.00 -24.23
N ARG A 429 12.65 24.35 -23.22
CA ARG A 429 13.73 23.38 -23.46
C ARG A 429 13.24 22.18 -24.25
N ASN A 430 12.03 21.69 -23.98
CA ASN A 430 11.41 20.64 -24.76
C ASN A 430 11.19 21.04 -26.23
N GLN A 431 10.75 22.26 -26.53
CA GLN A 431 10.62 22.74 -27.92
C GLN A 431 11.95 22.68 -28.68
N VAL A 432 13.09 22.96 -28.02
CA VAL A 432 14.42 22.80 -28.63
C VAL A 432 14.76 21.31 -28.79
N PHE A 433 14.52 20.49 -27.78
CA PHE A 433 14.83 19.06 -27.82
C PHE A 433 14.05 18.29 -28.88
N PHE A 434 12.81 18.69 -29.11
CA PHE A 434 11.88 18.04 -30.04
C PHE A 434 11.87 18.69 -31.44
N ASP A 435 12.80 19.62 -31.72
CA ASP A 435 12.97 20.22 -33.04
C ASP A 435 13.91 19.36 -33.91
N PRO A 436 13.39 18.68 -34.95
CA PRO A 436 14.21 17.82 -35.82
C PRO A 436 15.14 18.61 -36.75
N SER A 437 15.04 19.94 -36.81
CA SER A 437 15.96 20.79 -37.60
C SER A 437 17.32 20.99 -36.92
N HIS A 438 17.39 20.80 -35.60
CA HIS A 438 18.63 20.86 -34.82
C HIS A 438 19.39 19.53 -34.87
N LYS A 439 20.70 19.60 -35.12
CA LYS A 439 21.56 18.41 -35.29
C LYS A 439 22.19 17.89 -33.99
N GLU A 440 22.32 18.74 -32.99
CA GLU A 440 22.99 18.44 -31.72
C GLU A 440 22.12 18.93 -30.56
N GLY A 441 22.31 18.35 -29.37
CA GLY A 441 21.56 18.72 -28.18
C GLY A 441 20.05 18.51 -28.33
N THR A 442 19.65 17.44 -29.03
CA THR A 442 18.25 17.02 -29.23
C THR A 442 18.08 15.56 -28.86
N ILE A 443 16.85 15.17 -28.50
CA ILE A 443 16.54 13.75 -28.25
C ILE A 443 16.67 12.89 -29.53
N PHE A 444 16.62 13.50 -30.71
CA PHE A 444 16.89 12.84 -31.99
C PHE A 444 18.36 12.42 -32.07
N ALA A 445 19.29 13.31 -31.75
CA ALA A 445 20.72 13.01 -31.75
C ALA A 445 21.08 11.92 -30.72
N VAL A 446 20.49 11.99 -29.52
CA VAL A 446 20.67 10.94 -28.49
C VAL A 446 20.13 9.60 -28.96
N THR A 447 18.95 9.60 -29.61
CA THR A 447 18.36 8.37 -30.16
C THR A 447 19.24 7.73 -31.22
N GLU A 448 19.79 8.51 -32.15
CA GLU A 448 20.72 8.02 -33.18
C GLU A 448 22.00 7.46 -32.54
N MET A 449 22.58 8.16 -31.56
CA MET A 449 23.76 7.71 -30.84
C MET A 449 23.51 6.39 -30.09
N ALA A 450 22.41 6.31 -29.33
CA ALA A 450 22.00 5.09 -28.65
C ALA A 450 21.75 3.94 -29.63
N SER A 451 21.16 4.22 -30.79
CA SER A 451 20.93 3.21 -31.81
C SER A 451 22.25 2.62 -32.32
N VAL A 452 23.25 3.47 -32.58
CA VAL A 452 24.58 3.00 -33.00
C VAL A 452 25.25 2.19 -31.90
N ILE A 453 25.27 2.70 -30.67
CA ILE A 453 25.95 2.06 -29.54
C ILE A 453 25.33 0.70 -29.20
N TRP A 454 24.00 0.60 -29.20
CA TRP A 454 23.32 -0.67 -28.95
C TRP A 454 23.50 -1.67 -30.08
N GLN A 455 23.64 -1.20 -31.33
CA GLN A 455 23.93 -2.07 -32.46
C GLN A 455 25.37 -2.59 -32.39
N GLU A 456 26.35 -1.71 -32.11
CA GLU A 456 27.77 -2.08 -31.90
C GLU A 456 27.91 -3.06 -30.73
N ALA A 457 27.08 -2.93 -29.69
CA ALA A 457 27.02 -3.86 -28.56
C ALA A 457 26.36 -5.21 -28.90
N GLY A 458 25.73 -5.36 -30.07
CA GLY A 458 24.93 -6.52 -30.43
C GLY A 458 23.60 -6.64 -29.66
N ALA A 459 23.19 -5.60 -28.94
CA ALA A 459 21.96 -5.55 -28.14
C ALA A 459 20.71 -5.31 -28.98
N ILE A 460 20.86 -4.71 -30.17
CA ILE A 460 19.82 -4.58 -31.20
C ILE A 460 20.37 -5.01 -32.55
N ARG A 461 19.50 -5.53 -33.43
CA ARG A 461 19.91 -6.03 -34.77
C ARG A 461 19.88 -4.96 -35.85
N GLN A 462 18.93 -4.03 -35.75
CA GLN A 462 18.67 -2.99 -36.74
C GLN A 462 18.69 -1.63 -36.07
N PRO A 463 19.15 -0.58 -36.76
CA PRO A 463 19.12 0.77 -36.22
C PRO A 463 17.68 1.25 -36.03
N ILE A 464 17.45 2.06 -34.99
CA ILE A 464 16.17 2.65 -34.66
C ILE A 464 16.11 4.07 -35.21
N SER A 465 15.12 4.32 -36.07
CA SER A 465 14.84 5.66 -36.55
C SER A 465 14.23 6.51 -35.40
N PRO A 466 14.76 7.69 -35.11
CA PRO A 466 14.17 8.59 -34.10
C PRO A 466 12.67 8.84 -34.29
N LYS A 467 12.23 9.03 -35.54
CA LYS A 467 10.81 9.25 -35.89
C LYS A 467 9.90 8.07 -35.57
N SER A 468 10.45 6.88 -35.32
CA SER A 468 9.66 5.69 -34.98
C SER A 468 9.24 5.62 -33.51
N ILE A 469 9.92 6.40 -32.65
CA ILE A 469 9.72 6.42 -31.20
C ILE A 469 9.54 7.82 -30.61
N ILE A 470 9.65 8.90 -31.39
CA ILE A 470 9.47 10.29 -30.91
C ILE A 470 8.24 10.92 -31.58
N SER A 471 7.40 11.61 -30.80
CA SER A 471 6.38 12.55 -31.29
C SER A 471 6.59 13.92 -30.66
N SER A 472 6.63 14.96 -31.50
CA SER A 472 6.71 16.37 -31.07
C SER A 472 5.33 17.02 -30.90
N ASP A 473 4.25 16.25 -31.07
CA ASP A 473 2.88 16.79 -31.10
C ASP A 473 2.42 17.32 -29.73
N PHE A 474 3.06 16.86 -28.64
CA PHE A 474 2.66 17.14 -27.26
C PHE A 474 3.45 18.29 -26.59
N ILE A 475 4.36 18.92 -27.35
CA ILE A 475 5.35 19.90 -26.84
C ILE A 475 5.03 21.35 -27.25
N GLN A 476 3.89 21.57 -27.91
CA GLN A 476 3.54 22.87 -28.49
C GLN A 476 3.26 23.94 -27.44
#